data_AF-A0A973MDX3-F1
#
_entry.id   AF-A0A973MDX3-F1
#
_cell.length_a   1.000
_cell.length_b   1.000
_cell.length_c   1.000
_cell.angle_alpha   90.00
_cell.angle_beta   90.00
_cell.angle_gamma   90.00
#
_symmetry.space_group_name_H-M   'P 1'
#
loop_
_entity.id
_entity.type
_entity.pdbx_description
1 polymer ?
#
loop_
_entity_poly.entity_id
_entity_poly.type
_entity_poly.pdbx_seq_one_letter_code
_entity_poly.pdbx_strand_id
1 'polypeptide(L)'
;MRAHRLWHRHPGVRTGTDLTRGERAADIMRNSMGSWNFVFGSLLFLAGWIAAAETGAPIDNPQLTILNLVLSCVAALQGAILLIAAKRADQVSAELARHDFETDTATNKAVQQLAAELAAVRTHLGVPPHDQP
;
A
#
# COMPACT_ATOMS: atom_id res chain seq x y z
N MET A 1 -3.02 13.60 -15.68
CA MET A 1 -3.84 13.07 -14.55
C MET A 1 -4.57 11.74 -14.82
N ARG A 2 -4.25 10.94 -15.86
CA ARG A 2 -4.91 9.63 -16.14
C ARG A 2 -4.08 8.37 -15.81
N ALA A 3 -2.84 8.50 -15.33
CA ALA A 3 -1.87 7.40 -15.22
C ALA A 3 -2.02 6.49 -13.97
N HIS A 4 -2.77 6.89 -12.94
CA HIS A 4 -2.96 6.10 -11.72
C HIS A 4 -3.69 4.74 -11.95
N ARG A 5 -4.27 4.53 -13.15
CA ARG A 5 -5.05 3.33 -13.51
C ARG A 5 -4.27 2.24 -14.24
N LEU A 6 -3.01 2.47 -14.61
CA LEU A 6 -2.25 1.54 -15.46
C LEU A 6 -1.52 0.44 -14.67
N TRP A 7 -1.30 0.60 -13.36
CA TRP A 7 -0.63 -0.40 -12.52
C TRP A 7 -1.38 -1.74 -12.47
N HIS A 8 -2.72 -1.68 -12.53
CA HIS A 8 -3.60 -2.85 -12.56
C HIS A 8 -3.47 -3.67 -13.85
N ARG A 9 -2.74 -3.18 -14.86
CA ARG A 9 -2.51 -3.87 -16.13
C ARG A 9 -1.05 -4.34 -16.29
N HIS A 10 -0.23 -4.21 -15.26
CA HIS A 10 1.14 -4.70 -15.32
C HIS A 10 1.12 -6.25 -15.36
N PRO A 11 1.77 -6.90 -16.33
CA PRO A 11 1.66 -8.34 -16.55
C PRO A 11 2.15 -9.21 -15.36
N GLY A 12 2.89 -8.61 -14.42
CA GLY A 12 3.31 -9.26 -13.17
C GLY A 12 2.34 -9.12 -11.99
N VAL A 13 1.28 -8.30 -12.11
CA VAL A 13 0.33 -8.03 -11.01
C VAL A 13 -0.99 -8.71 -11.30
N ARG A 14 -1.26 -9.82 -10.60
CA ARG A 14 -2.51 -10.59 -10.71
C ARG A 14 -3.69 -9.70 -10.32
N THR A 15 -4.67 -9.55 -11.21
CA THR A 15 -5.82 -8.67 -11.02
C THR A 15 -7.11 -9.31 -11.52
N GLY A 16 -8.27 -8.87 -11.01
CA GLY A 16 -9.58 -9.34 -11.46
C GLY A 16 -9.89 -10.81 -11.17
N THR A 17 -9.83 -11.64 -12.21
CA THR A 17 -10.16 -13.08 -12.19
C THR A 17 -8.96 -13.96 -11.81
N ASP A 18 -7.74 -13.41 -11.85
CA ASP A 18 -6.50 -14.15 -11.56
C ASP A 18 -6.13 -14.18 -10.07
N LEU A 19 -6.90 -13.45 -9.24
CA LEU A 19 -6.80 -13.49 -7.79
C LEU A 19 -7.54 -14.70 -7.24
N THR A 20 -6.90 -15.37 -6.29
CA THR A 20 -7.55 -16.37 -5.44
C THR A 20 -8.67 -15.73 -4.61
N ARG A 21 -9.62 -16.55 -4.14
CA ARG A 21 -10.70 -16.08 -3.24
C ARG A 21 -10.14 -15.39 -1.98
N GLY A 22 -8.99 -15.87 -1.48
CA GLY A 22 -8.30 -15.28 -0.34
C GLY A 22 -7.74 -13.89 -0.62
N GLU A 23 -7.06 -13.71 -1.76
CA GLU A 23 -6.52 -12.39 -2.14
C GLU A 23 -7.63 -11.36 -2.39
N ARG A 24 -8.74 -11.79 -3.01
CA ARG A 24 -9.89 -10.91 -3.21
C ARG A 24 -10.53 -10.47 -1.88
N ALA A 25 -10.62 -11.39 -0.91
CA ALA A 25 -11.10 -11.05 0.43
C ALA A 25 -10.13 -10.11 1.17
N ALA A 26 -8.81 -10.35 1.05
CA ALA A 26 -7.78 -9.50 1.65
C ALA A 26 -7.82 -8.08 1.09
N ASP A 27 -8.02 -7.90 -0.22
CA ASP A 27 -8.14 -6.57 -0.83
C ASP A 27 -9.41 -5.83 -0.37
N ILE A 28 -10.54 -6.52 -0.26
CA ILE A 28 -11.76 -5.93 0.30
C ILE A 28 -11.53 -5.51 1.75
N MET A 29 -10.91 -6.38 2.55
CA MET A 29 -10.60 -6.11 3.96
C MET A 29 -9.62 -4.94 4.09
N ARG A 30 -8.54 -4.89 3.30
CA ARG A 30 -7.57 -3.78 3.28
C ARG A 30 -8.25 -2.46 2.92
N ASN A 31 -9.12 -2.47 1.92
CA ASN A 31 -9.80 -1.26 1.48
C ASN A 31 -10.85 -0.76 2.50
N SER A 32 -11.51 -1.68 3.18
CA SER A 32 -12.46 -1.43 4.27
C SER A 32 -11.78 -0.92 5.54
N MET A 33 -10.75 -1.62 6.03
CA MET A 33 -10.08 -1.34 7.31
C MET A 33 -9.20 -0.08 7.26
N GLY A 34 -8.58 0.23 6.12
CA GLY A 34 -7.76 1.43 5.95
C GLY A 34 -8.55 2.68 5.54
N SER A 35 -9.82 2.80 5.94
CA SER A 35 -10.69 3.94 5.60
C SER A 35 -11.09 4.72 6.85
N TRP A 36 -11.18 6.04 6.74
CA TRP A 36 -11.67 6.90 7.81
C TRP A 36 -13.09 6.53 8.27
N ASN A 37 -13.93 6.02 7.36
CA ASN A 37 -15.30 5.60 7.70
C ASN A 37 -15.33 4.42 8.69
N PHE A 38 -14.34 3.53 8.66
CA PHE A 38 -14.25 2.41 9.60
C PHE A 38 -13.93 2.90 11.02
N VAL A 39 -13.05 3.89 11.14
CA VAL A 39 -12.69 4.53 12.43
C VAL A 39 -13.94 5.17 13.06
N PHE A 40 -14.69 5.95 12.28
CA PHE A 40 -15.92 6.58 12.77
C PHE A 40 -17.00 5.55 13.13
N GLY A 41 -17.16 4.48 12.34
CA GLY A 41 -18.10 3.39 12.64
C GLY A 41 -17.77 2.68 13.96
N SER A 42 -16.49 2.40 14.21
CA SER A 42 -16.04 1.80 15.47
C SER A 42 -16.26 2.75 16.66
N LEU A 43 -16.03 4.05 16.49
CA LEU A 43 -16.30 5.06 17.51
C LEU A 43 -17.80 5.15 17.86
N LEU A 44 -18.68 5.14 16.84
CA LEU A 44 -20.13 5.18 17.04
C LEU A 44 -20.65 3.91 17.71
N PHE A 45 -20.16 2.74 17.29
CA PHE A 45 -20.48 1.47 17.94
C PHE A 45 -20.09 1.48 19.42
N LEU A 46 -18.88 1.97 19.73
CA LEU A 46 -18.40 2.09 21.09
C LEU A 46 -19.25 3.08 21.92
N ALA A 47 -19.59 4.24 21.36
CA ALA A 47 -20.45 5.22 22.02
C ALA A 47 -21.84 4.63 22.33
N GLY A 48 -22.41 3.87 21.39
CA GLY A 48 -23.66 3.13 21.61
C GLY A 48 -23.53 2.05 22.69
N TRP A 49 -22.39 1.34 22.73
CA TRP A 49 -22.13 0.32 23.73
C TRP A 49 -21.97 0.89 25.15
N ILE A 50 -21.29 2.04 25.28
CA ILE A 50 -21.19 2.78 26.55
C ILE A 50 -22.58 3.16 27.04
N ALA A 51 -23.41 3.75 26.18
CA ALA A 51 -24.77 4.15 26.52
C ALA A 51 -25.63 2.95 26.98
N ALA A 52 -25.48 1.79 26.33
CA ALA A 52 -26.16 0.57 26.72
C ALA A 52 -25.68 0.02 28.07
N ALA A 53 -24.37 0.09 28.34
CA ALA A 53 -23.76 -0.40 29.59
C ALA A 53 -24.25 0.39 30.82
N GLU A 54 -24.46 1.70 30.70
CA GLU A 54 -24.99 2.55 31.78
C GLU A 54 -26.46 2.22 32.15
N THR A 55 -27.24 1.64 31.23
CA THR A 55 -28.68 1.37 31.43
C THR A 55 -29.02 -0.02 31.98
N GLY A 56 -28.05 -0.94 32.12
CA GLY A 56 -28.31 -2.38 32.15
C GLY A 56 -28.10 -3.18 33.45
N ALA A 57 -27.35 -2.72 34.47
CA ALA A 57 -27.13 -3.55 35.67
C ALA A 57 -26.59 -2.73 36.87
N PRO A 58 -26.86 -3.14 38.12
CA PRO A 58 -26.14 -2.64 39.29
C PRO A 58 -24.71 -3.22 39.22
N ILE A 59 -23.75 -2.40 38.82
CA ILE A 59 -22.35 -2.82 38.63
C ILE A 59 -21.64 -2.75 39.98
N ASP A 60 -21.21 -3.88 40.50
CA ASP A 60 -20.47 -3.97 41.76
C ASP A 60 -19.07 -3.33 41.72
N ASN A 61 -18.65 -2.72 40.61
CA ASN A 61 -17.46 -1.85 40.48
C ASN A 61 -17.52 -1.05 39.16
N PRO A 62 -18.11 0.16 39.13
CA PRO A 62 -18.27 0.94 37.90
C PRO A 62 -16.93 1.39 37.29
N GLN A 63 -15.87 1.52 38.08
CA GLN A 63 -14.54 1.93 37.61
C GLN A 63 -13.86 0.90 36.68
N LEU A 64 -13.97 -0.40 36.95
CA LEU A 64 -13.28 -1.43 36.16
C LEU A 64 -13.90 -1.63 34.77
N THR A 65 -15.22 -1.54 34.64
CA THR A 65 -15.93 -1.67 33.36
C THR A 65 -15.58 -0.53 32.40
N ILE A 66 -15.59 0.71 32.89
CA ILE A 66 -15.23 1.89 32.09
C ILE A 66 -13.75 1.85 31.71
N LEU A 67 -12.86 1.50 32.65
CA LEU A 67 -11.43 1.39 32.39
C LEU A 67 -11.09 0.33 31.33
N ASN A 68 -11.69 -0.86 31.41
CA ASN A 68 -11.51 -1.92 30.41
C ASN A 68 -11.98 -1.50 29.01
N LEU A 69 -13.05 -0.70 28.95
CA LEU A 69 -13.58 -0.19 27.70
C LEU A 69 -12.68 0.89 27.09
N VAL A 70 -12.15 1.81 27.92
CA VAL A 70 -11.18 2.82 27.49
C VAL A 70 -9.89 2.17 26.99
N LEU A 71 -9.37 1.17 27.69
CA LEU A 71 -8.18 0.40 27.27
C LEU A 71 -8.42 -0.32 25.93
N SER A 72 -9.60 -0.93 25.75
CA SER A 72 -9.99 -1.57 24.49
C SER A 72 -10.10 -0.56 23.34
N CYS A 73 -10.60 0.66 23.60
CA CYS A 73 -10.68 1.74 22.62
C CYS A 73 -9.28 2.22 22.18
N VAL A 74 -8.36 2.39 23.13
CA VAL A 74 -6.98 2.78 22.82
C VAL A 74 -6.31 1.71 21.96
N ALA A 75 -6.49 0.43 22.27
CA ALA A 75 -5.97 -0.68 21.47
C ALA A 75 -6.59 -0.72 20.05
N ALA A 76 -7.89 -0.51 19.92
CA ALA A 76 -8.57 -0.46 18.63
C ALA A 76 -8.09 0.73 17.78
N LEU A 77 -7.92 1.91 18.38
CA LEU A 77 -7.39 3.09 17.73
C LEU A 77 -5.95 2.87 17.27
N GLN A 78 -5.12 2.22 18.09
CA GLN A 78 -3.76 1.83 17.70
C GLN A 78 -3.77 0.92 16.46
N GLY A 79 -4.64 -0.09 16.43
CA GLY A 79 -4.81 -0.96 15.27
C GLY A 79 -5.23 -0.20 14.01
N ALA A 80 -6.20 0.71 14.12
CA ALA A 80 -6.66 1.52 13.00
C ALA A 80 -5.58 2.46 12.45
N ILE A 81 -4.83 3.13 13.33
CA ILE A 81 -3.72 4.00 12.94
C ILE A 81 -2.64 3.18 12.22
N LEU A 82 -2.30 1.99 12.72
CA LEU A 82 -1.36 1.08 12.07
C LEU A 82 -1.83 0.68 10.66
N LEU A 83 -3.10 0.31 10.51
CA LEU A 83 -3.72 -0.05 9.23
C LEU A 83 -3.70 1.12 8.23
N ILE A 84 -3.97 2.35 8.69
CA ILE A 84 -3.94 3.55 7.85
C ILE A 84 -2.50 3.88 7.45
N ALA A 85 -1.55 3.79 8.38
CA ALA A 85 -0.14 4.03 8.12
C ALA A 85 0.42 3.01 7.11
N ALA A 86 0.08 1.73 7.27
CA ALA A 86 0.45 0.66 6.35
C ALA A 86 -0.11 0.92 4.94
N LYS A 87 -1.41 1.27 4.83
CA LYS A 87 -2.02 1.61 3.53
C LYS A 87 -1.33 2.81 2.85
N ARG A 88 -0.97 3.84 3.62
CA ARG A 88 -0.26 5.01 3.09
C ARG A 88 1.15 4.64 2.63
N ALA A 89 1.87 3.83 3.41
CA ALA A 89 3.20 3.35 3.04
C ALA A 89 3.15 2.53 1.75
N ASP A 90 2.21 1.59 1.62
CA ASP A 90 2.00 0.81 0.40
C ASP A 90 1.75 1.69 -0.84
N GLN A 91 0.92 2.73 -0.70
CA GLN A 91 0.63 3.67 -1.78
C GLN A 91 1.88 4.45 -2.23
N VAL A 92 2.67 4.93 -1.28
CA VAL A 92 3.93 5.65 -1.57
C VAL A 92 4.93 4.71 -2.24
N SER A 93 5.11 3.50 -1.71
CA SER A 93 6.00 2.49 -2.29
C SER A 93 5.61 2.13 -3.73
N ALA A 94 4.31 2.01 -4.03
CA ALA A 94 3.84 1.74 -5.38
C ALA A 94 4.14 2.90 -6.35
N GLU A 95 4.01 4.15 -5.91
CA GLU A 95 4.34 5.32 -6.74
C GLU A 95 5.85 5.44 -6.97
N LEU A 96 6.68 5.21 -5.94
CA LEU A 96 8.14 5.17 -6.08
C LEU A 96 8.58 4.10 -7.08
N ALA A 97 8.05 2.88 -6.95
CA ALA A 97 8.38 1.78 -7.87
C ALA A 97 8.07 2.12 -9.34
N ARG A 98 7.01 2.90 -9.59
CA ARG A 98 6.68 3.37 -10.94
C ARG A 98 7.69 4.40 -11.44
N HIS A 99 8.03 5.38 -10.60
CA HIS A 99 9.01 6.41 -10.94
C HIS A 99 10.39 5.81 -11.23
N ASP A 100 10.81 4.84 -10.42
CA ASP A 100 12.07 4.12 -10.60
C ASP A 100 12.06 3.36 -11.93
N PHE A 101 10.96 2.66 -12.27
CA PHE A 101 10.84 1.99 -13.57
C PHE A 101 10.94 2.94 -14.76
N GLU A 102 10.29 4.11 -14.71
CA GLU A 102 10.39 5.12 -15.76
C GLU A 102 11.81 5.66 -15.91
N THR A 103 12.49 5.89 -14.78
CA THR A 103 13.87 6.37 -14.74
C THR A 103 14.85 5.32 -15.27
N ASP A 104 14.69 4.06 -14.86
CA ASP A 104 15.52 2.94 -15.29
C ASP A 104 15.39 2.68 -16.79
N THR A 105 14.16 2.73 -17.31
CA THR A 105 13.94 2.54 -18.75
C THR A 105 14.50 3.69 -19.59
N ALA A 106 14.41 4.94 -19.11
CA ALA A 106 15.04 6.08 -19.76
C ALA A 106 16.58 5.96 -19.72
N THR A 107 17.13 5.57 -18.58
CA THR A 107 18.58 5.36 -18.39
C THR A 107 19.09 4.25 -19.31
N ASN A 108 18.39 3.12 -19.38
CA ASN A 108 18.77 2.01 -20.25
C ASN A 108 18.79 2.43 -21.73
N LYS A 109 17.79 3.20 -22.19
CA LYS A 109 17.78 3.76 -23.55
C LYS A 109 18.97 4.70 -23.80
N ALA A 110 19.29 5.57 -22.86
CA ALA A 110 20.44 6.48 -22.97
C ALA A 110 21.76 5.70 -23.05
N VAL A 111 21.92 4.65 -22.24
CA VAL A 111 23.10 3.76 -22.28
C VAL A 111 23.21 3.05 -23.64
N GLN A 112 22.09 2.54 -24.18
CA GLN A 112 22.08 1.90 -25.50
C GLN A 112 22.44 2.88 -26.63
N GLN A 113 21.95 4.11 -26.56
CA GLN A 113 22.30 5.17 -27.51
C GLN A 113 23.79 5.50 -27.46
N LEU A 114 24.34 5.71 -26.26
CA LEU A 114 25.78 5.94 -26.06
C LEU A 114 26.61 4.77 -26.58
N ALA A 115 26.20 3.53 -26.30
CA ALA A 115 26.88 2.35 -26.81
C ALA A 115 26.87 2.27 -28.35
N ALA A 116 25.77 2.66 -28.99
CA ALA A 116 25.65 2.72 -30.44
C ALA A 116 26.54 3.82 -31.04
N GLU A 117 26.57 5.02 -30.45
CA GLU A 117 27.44 6.10 -30.90
C GLU A 117 28.92 5.74 -30.73
N LEU A 118 29.30 5.14 -29.60
CA LEU A 118 30.66 4.65 -29.37
C LEU A 118 31.04 3.57 -30.39
N ALA A 119 30.12 2.66 -30.72
CA ALA A 119 30.34 1.67 -31.76
C ALA A 119 30.54 2.31 -33.14
N ALA A 120 29.77 3.35 -33.48
CA ALA A 120 29.89 4.10 -34.74
C ALA A 120 31.20 4.91 -34.83
N VAL A 121 31.63 5.54 -33.73
CA VAL A 121 32.93 6.23 -33.68
C VAL A 121 34.07 5.22 -33.80
N ARG A 122 33.96 4.07 -33.12
CA ARG A 122 34.97 3.01 -33.18
C ARG A 122 35.14 2.45 -34.59
N THR A 123 34.05 2.19 -35.32
CA THR A 123 34.13 1.72 -36.71
C THR A 123 34.76 2.76 -37.63
N HIS A 124 34.48 4.04 -37.43
CA HIS A 124 35.11 5.12 -38.19
C HIS A 124 36.64 5.21 -37.93
N LEU A 125 37.10 4.83 -36.74
CA LEU A 125 38.53 4.84 -36.37
C LEU A 125 39.28 3.57 -36.80
N GLY A 126 38.61 2.57 -37.41
CA GLY A 126 39.25 1.33 -37.85
C GLY A 126 39.76 0.43 -36.71
N VAL A 127 39.32 0.67 -35.48
CA VAL A 127 39.72 -0.11 -34.30
C VAL A 127 38.91 -1.41 -34.29
N PRO A 128 39.55 -2.60 -34.34
CA PRO A 128 38.85 -3.88 -34.31
C PRO A 128 38.10 -4.06 -32.98
N PRO A 129 36.98 -4.79 -32.97
CA PRO A 129 36.28 -5.11 -31.73
C PRO A 129 37.26 -5.85 -30.80
N HIS A 130 37.39 -5.36 -29.57
CA HIS A 130 37.97 -6.18 -28.52
C HIS A 130 36.96 -7.30 -28.24
N ASP A 131 37.30 -8.52 -28.64
CA ASP A 131 36.65 -9.72 -28.11
C ASP A 131 36.76 -9.64 -26.59
N GLN A 132 35.64 -9.31 -25.94
CA GLN A 132 35.51 -9.54 -24.51
C GLN A 132 35.13 -11.01 -24.32
N PRO A 133 35.72 -11.69 -23.31
CA PRO A 133 35.46 -13.09 -23.03
C PRO A 133 34.00 -13.38 -22.67
#